data_AF-A0A833WIL1-F1
#
_entry.id   AF-A0A833WIL1-F1
#
_cell.length_a   1.000
_cell.length_b   1.000
_cell.length_c   1.000
_cell.angle_alpha   90.00
_cell.angle_beta   90.00
_cell.angle_gamma   90.00
#
_symmetry.space_group_name_H-M   'P 1'
#
loop_
_entity.id
_entity.type
_entity.pdbx_description
1 polymer ?
#
loop_
_entity_poly.entity_id
_entity_poly.type
_entity_poly.pdbx_seq_one_letter_code
_entity_poly.pdbx_strand_id
1 'polypeptide(L)'
;MAEKKEEQPHGALVASASLSVTITETSLRRVFPHLLADSGARAEDCGFVMLWNRLLGQRLNCNCSLRFVWDDATGRVIQLDCKIDLLTSLLQLLGNLVDVNRVLEIALITPAYSICDLSTSAE
;
A
#
# COMPACT_ATOMS: atom_id res chain seq x y z
N MET A 1 17.87 15.58 -6.18
CA MET A 1 16.47 15.38 -5.76
C MET A 1 16.07 16.65 -5.00
N ALA A 2 15.13 17.43 -5.53
CA ALA A 2 14.63 18.61 -4.83
C ALA A 2 13.45 18.18 -3.95
N GLU A 3 13.64 18.24 -2.64
CA GLU A 3 12.56 18.06 -1.67
C GLU A 3 11.71 19.33 -1.69
N LYS A 4 10.46 19.22 -2.18
CA LYS A 4 9.53 20.35 -2.18
C LYS A 4 8.67 20.23 -0.92
N LYS A 5 8.99 21.07 0.07
CA LYS A 5 8.28 21.16 1.35
C LYS A 5 7.28 22.33 1.26
N GLU A 6 6.00 22.05 1.45
CA GLU A 6 4.95 23.06 1.49
C GLU A 6 4.38 23.08 2.92
N GLU A 7 4.61 24.17 3.63
CA GLU A 7 4.18 24.36 5.02
C GLU A 7 2.77 24.98 5.01
N GLN A 8 1.78 24.25 5.53
CA GLN A 8 0.43 24.76 5.71
C GLN A 8 0.24 25.34 7.12
N PRO A 9 -0.71 26.28 7.33
CA PRO A 9 -0.74 27.14 8.52
C PRO A 9 -1.16 26.46 9.84
N HIS A 10 -1.32 25.14 9.89
CA HIS A 10 -1.87 24.45 11.05
C HIS A 10 -1.22 23.07 11.27
N GLY A 11 -0.23 22.98 12.15
CA GLY A 11 0.21 21.78 12.90
C GLY A 11 0.57 20.49 12.14
N ALA A 12 0.48 20.48 10.81
CA ALA A 12 0.65 19.30 9.98
C ALA A 12 1.65 19.56 8.86
N LEU A 13 2.69 18.74 8.81
CA LEU A 13 3.69 18.75 7.74
C LEU A 13 3.38 17.64 6.75
N VAL A 14 3.24 18.00 5.47
CA VAL A 14 3.05 17.05 4.39
C VAL A 14 4.34 16.94 3.58
N ALA A 15 4.84 15.72 3.44
CA ALA A 15 6.00 15.39 2.62
C ALA A 15 5.60 14.46 1.49
N SER A 16 6.31 14.57 0.36
CA SER A 16 6.26 13.58 -0.72
C SER A 16 7.45 12.64 -0.60
N ALA A 17 7.23 11.35 -0.83
CA ALA A 17 8.27 10.32 -0.77
C ALA A 17 8.05 9.26 -1.84
N SER A 18 9.08 8.43 -2.04
CA SER A 18 9.00 7.23 -2.87
C SER A 18 9.23 6.01 -1.99
N LEU A 19 8.33 5.04 -2.08
CA LEU A 19 8.33 3.81 -1.29
C LEU A 19 8.57 2.61 -2.20
N SER A 20 9.56 1.79 -1.87
CA SER A 20 9.89 0.57 -2.62
C SER A 20 9.54 -0.69 -1.83
N VAL A 21 8.44 -1.37 -2.19
CA VAL A 21 7.93 -2.55 -1.48
C VAL A 21 8.04 -3.81 -2.33
N THR A 22 8.48 -4.92 -1.73
CA THR A 22 8.42 -6.23 -2.39
C THR A 22 7.14 -6.95 -1.99
N ILE A 23 6.41 -7.44 -2.98
CA ILE A 23 5.26 -8.31 -2.75
C ILE A 23 5.79 -9.70 -2.40
N THR A 24 5.60 -10.09 -1.15
CA THR A 24 5.97 -11.42 -0.66
C THR A 24 4.76 -12.35 -0.65
N GLU A 25 5.00 -13.64 -0.44
CA GLU A 25 3.92 -14.60 -0.20
C GLU A 25 3.06 -14.17 0.99
N THR A 26 3.67 -13.68 2.08
CA THR A 26 2.94 -13.15 3.24
C THR A 26 2.05 -11.98 2.86
N SER A 27 2.55 -11.06 2.02
CA SER A 27 1.76 -9.94 1.51
C SER A 27 0.57 -10.42 0.69
N LEU A 28 0.76 -11.40 -0.19
CA LEU A 28 -0.34 -11.96 -0.98
C LEU A 28 -1.38 -12.65 -0.10
N ARG A 29 -0.96 -13.50 0.85
CA ARG A 29 -1.89 -14.20 1.76
C ARG A 29 -2.68 -13.26 2.67
N ARG A 30 -2.09 -12.12 3.08
CA ARG A 30 -2.73 -11.21 4.05
C ARG A 30 -3.46 -10.04 3.40
N VAL A 31 -2.94 -9.50 2.31
CA VAL A 31 -3.48 -8.30 1.64
C VAL A 31 -4.35 -8.68 0.44
N PHE A 32 -4.02 -9.77 -0.25
CA PHE A 32 -4.75 -10.21 -1.44
C PHE A 32 -5.21 -11.67 -1.31
N PRO A 33 -5.88 -12.05 -0.20
CA PRO A 33 -6.22 -13.45 0.07
C PRO A 33 -7.12 -14.06 -1.01
N HIS A 34 -7.91 -13.24 -1.71
CA HIS A 34 -8.77 -13.66 -2.82
C HIS A 34 -8.02 -14.11 -4.08
N LEU A 35 -6.73 -13.76 -4.21
CA LEU A 35 -5.90 -14.26 -5.31
C LEU A 35 -5.41 -15.69 -5.06
N LEU A 36 -5.61 -16.23 -3.86
CA LEU A 36 -5.32 -17.62 -3.54
C LEU A 36 -6.45 -18.49 -4.12
N ALA A 37 -6.15 -19.29 -5.15
CA ALA A 37 -7.12 -20.24 -5.66
C ALA A 37 -7.37 -21.35 -4.64
N ASP A 38 -8.64 -21.64 -4.36
CA ASP A 38 -9.02 -22.90 -3.72
C ASP A 38 -8.86 -24.03 -4.74
N SER A 39 -8.49 -25.21 -4.25
CA SER A 39 -8.11 -26.41 -5.02
C SER A 39 -9.22 -26.99 -5.94
N GLY A 40 -10.40 -26.35 -6.02
CA GLY A 40 -11.54 -26.71 -6.87
C GLY A 40 -11.72 -25.86 -8.13
N ALA A 41 -10.62 -25.31 -8.68
CA ALA A 41 -10.59 -24.22 -9.64
C ALA A 41 -11.58 -24.29 -10.83
N ARG A 42 -12.43 -23.26 -10.95
CA ARG A 42 -13.20 -22.91 -12.17
C ARG A 42 -12.31 -22.10 -13.12
N ALA A 43 -12.75 -21.87 -14.37
CA ALA A 43 -11.97 -21.13 -15.37
C ALA A 43 -11.57 -19.70 -14.93
N GLU A 44 -12.33 -19.09 -14.03
CA GLU A 44 -12.09 -17.78 -13.45
C GLU A 44 -10.90 -17.79 -12.47
N ASP A 45 -10.68 -18.92 -11.79
CA ASP A 45 -9.59 -19.11 -10.81
C ASP A 45 -8.21 -19.19 -11.51
N CYS A 46 -8.17 -19.59 -12.78
CA CYS A 46 -6.95 -19.54 -13.59
C CYS A 46 -6.38 -18.11 -13.71
N GLY A 47 -7.25 -17.11 -13.77
CA GLY A 47 -6.85 -15.70 -13.81
C GLY A 47 -6.21 -15.24 -12.50
N PHE A 48 -6.76 -15.65 -11.37
CA PHE A 48 -6.25 -15.29 -10.04
C PHE A 48 -4.90 -15.95 -9.73
N VAL A 49 -4.72 -17.23 -10.10
CA VAL A 49 -3.41 -17.91 -10.00
C VAL A 49 -2.35 -17.21 -10.86
N MET A 50 -2.71 -16.76 -12.05
CA MET A 50 -1.79 -16.03 -12.92
C MET A 50 -1.39 -14.68 -12.30
N LEU A 51 -2.33 -13.95 -11.69
CA LEU A 51 -2.06 -12.70 -10.99
C LEU A 51 -1.18 -12.93 -9.76
N TRP A 52 -1.44 -13.96 -8.97
CA TRP A 52 -0.60 -14.35 -7.85
C TRP A 52 0.87 -14.52 -8.27
N ASN A 53 1.11 -15.32 -9.30
CA ASN A 53 2.46 -15.59 -9.80
C ASN A 53 3.13 -14.35 -10.40
N ARG A 54 2.35 -13.47 -11.04
CA ARG A 54 2.87 -12.20 -11.58
C ARG A 54 3.26 -11.22 -10.48
N LEU A 55 2.54 -11.22 -9.35
CA LEU A 55 2.80 -10.31 -8.24
C LEU A 55 3.92 -10.81 -7.33
N LEU A 56 4.02 -12.12 -7.09
CA LEU A 56 4.99 -12.69 -6.15
C LEU A 56 6.43 -12.31 -6.52
N GLY A 57 7.15 -11.75 -5.54
CA GLY A 57 8.54 -11.32 -5.68
C GLY A 57 8.74 -9.97 -6.37
N GLN A 58 7.68 -9.36 -6.91
CA GLN A 58 7.81 -8.08 -7.60
C GLN A 58 8.09 -6.92 -6.64
N ARG A 59 8.95 -6.01 -7.07
CA ARG A 59 9.23 -4.75 -6.37
C ARG A 59 8.37 -3.63 -6.98
N LEU A 60 7.43 -3.10 -6.21
CA LEU A 60 6.67 -1.91 -6.58
C LEU A 60 7.40 -0.67 -6.07
N ASN A 61 7.52 0.34 -6.93
CA ASN A 61 7.99 1.67 -6.56
C ASN A 61 6.79 2.62 -6.58
N CYS A 62 6.26 2.92 -5.40
CA CYS A 62 5.08 3.74 -5.23
C CYS A 62 5.47 5.16 -4.84
N ASN A 63 4.81 6.15 -5.42
CA ASN A 63 4.82 7.48 -4.83
C ASN A 63 3.91 7.47 -3.61
N CYS A 64 4.33 8.18 -2.56
CA CYS A 64 3.52 8.35 -1.38
C CYS A 64 3.58 9.76 -0.83
N SER A 65 2.54 10.12 -0.07
CA SER A 65 2.48 11.34 0.70
C SER A 65 2.41 10.98 2.18
N LEU A 66 3.30 11.59 2.97
CA LEU A 66 3.38 11.41 4.41
C LEU A 66 2.86 12.67 5.08
N ARG A 67 1.90 12.54 5.99
CA ARG A 67 1.37 13.64 6.79
C ARG A 67 1.74 13.42 8.25
N PHE A 68 2.57 14.30 8.77
CA PHE A 68 3.01 14.32 10.16
C PHE A 68 2.19 15.34 10.93
N VAL A 69 1.50 14.93 11.98
CA VAL A 69 0.83 15.84 12.93
C VAL A 69 1.70 15.99 14.15
N TRP A 70 1.95 17.23 14.55
CA TRP A 70 2.78 17.55 15.71
C TRP A 70 1.91 18.00 16.89
N ASP A 71 2.37 17.67 18.10
CA ASP A 71 1.93 18.34 19.32
C ASP A 71 2.80 19.58 19.54
N ASP A 72 2.19 20.75 19.43
CA ASP A 72 2.87 22.05 19.56
C ASP A 72 3.45 22.27 20.96
N ALA A 73 2.91 21.61 22.00
CA ALA A 73 3.39 21.76 23.37
C ALA A 73 4.71 21.00 23.62
N THR A 74 4.85 19.81 23.05
CA THR A 74 6.05 18.96 23.24
C THR A 74 7.00 18.97 22.05
N GLY A 75 6.56 19.50 20.90
CA GLY A 75 7.31 19.47 19.64
C GLY A 75 7.54 18.04 19.15
N ARG A 76 6.60 17.11 19.37
CA ARG A 76 6.71 15.70 18.93
C ARG A 76 5.63 15.35 17.92
N VAL A 77 5.94 14.43 17.00
CA VAL A 77 4.95 13.85 16.10
C VAL A 77 4.02 12.95 16.90
N ILE A 78 2.72 13.21 16.82
CA ILE A 78 1.67 12.40 17.47
C ILE A 78 0.92 11.50 16.49
N GLN A 79 1.00 11.78 15.19
CA GLN A 79 0.36 10.97 14.15
C GLN A 79 1.15 11.03 12.84
N LEU A 80 1.24 9.89 12.16
CA LEU A 80 1.79 9.76 10.82
C LEU A 80 0.77 9.06 9.91
N ASP A 81 0.23 9.80 8.95
CA ASP A 81 -0.60 9.23 7.88
C ASP A 81 0.26 9.01 6.64
N CYS A 82 0.17 7.83 6.03
CA CYS A 82 0.84 7.52 4.77
C CYS A 82 -0.20 7.24 3.70
N LYS A 83 -0.17 7.95 2.57
CA LYS A 83 -1.00 7.66 1.39
C LYS A 83 -0.11 7.10 0.30
N ILE A 84 -0.40 5.89 -0.18
CA ILE A 84 0.43 5.20 -1.17
C ILE A 84 -0.34 5.07 -2.48
N ASP A 85 0.26 5.53 -3.58
CA ASP A 85 -0.26 5.30 -4.93
C ASP A 85 0.12 3.88 -5.41
N LEU A 86 -0.65 2.89 -4.95
CA LEU A 86 -0.51 1.50 -5.41
C LEU A 86 -1.08 1.30 -6.82
N LEU A 87 -2.07 2.10 -7.22
CA LEU A 87 -2.75 1.97 -8.51
C LEU A 87 -1.76 2.16 -9.65
N THR A 88 -0.98 3.24 -9.64
CA THR A 88 -0.01 3.54 -10.69
C THR A 88 1.06 2.45 -10.78
N SER A 89 1.59 2.01 -9.63
CA SER A 89 2.62 0.96 -9.58
C SER A 89 2.12 -0.38 -10.10
N LEU A 90 0.90 -0.79 -9.74
CA LEU A 90 0.29 -2.01 -10.22
C LEU A 90 -0.05 -1.93 -11.71
N LEU A 91 -0.50 -0.76 -12.19
CA LEU A 91 -0.76 -0.56 -13.62
C LEU A 91 0.53 -0.67 -14.45
N GLN A 92 1.64 -0.13 -13.96
CA GLN A 92 2.94 -0.30 -14.60
C GLN A 92 3.40 -1.76 -14.63
N LEU A 93 3.14 -2.52 -13.56
CA LEU A 93 3.51 -3.93 -13.47
C LEU A 93 2.63 -4.84 -14.35
N LEU A 94 1.31 -4.66 -14.30
CA LEU A 94 0.34 -5.56 -14.92
C LEU A 94 0.00 -5.16 -16.36
N GLY A 95 0.18 -3.88 -16.71
CA GLY A 95 0.01 -3.36 -18.07
C GLY A 95 -1.44 -3.14 -18.51
N ASN A 96 -2.42 -3.42 -17.65
CA ASN A 96 -3.83 -3.19 -17.95
C ASN A 96 -4.66 -2.96 -16.68
N LEU A 97 -5.73 -2.15 -16.80
CA LEU A 97 -6.59 -1.81 -15.66
C LEU A 97 -7.50 -2.96 -15.21
N VAL A 98 -7.79 -3.93 -16.08
CA VAL A 98 -8.67 -5.07 -15.74
C VAL A 98 -8.03 -5.93 -14.66
N ASP A 99 -6.76 -6.26 -14.83
CA ASP A 99 -5.98 -7.04 -13.87
C ASP A 99 -5.68 -6.23 -12.60
N VAL A 100 -5.42 -4.93 -12.72
CA VAL A 100 -5.26 -4.05 -11.54
C VAL A 100 -6.54 -4.02 -10.73
N ASN A 101 -7.71 -3.91 -11.37
CA ASN A 101 -9.00 -3.93 -10.70
C ASN A 101 -9.19 -5.26 -9.95
N ARG A 102 -8.91 -6.40 -10.60
CA ARG A 102 -8.99 -7.73 -9.95
C ARG A 102 -8.09 -7.84 -8.72
N VAL A 103 -6.91 -7.23 -8.75
CA VAL A 103 -6.00 -7.22 -7.60
C VAL A 103 -6.55 -6.36 -6.46
N LEU A 104 -7.10 -5.17 -6.76
CA LEU A 104 -7.50 -4.19 -5.76
C LEU A 104 -8.93 -4.35 -5.22
N GLU A 105 -9.85 -4.92 -6.00
CA GLU A 105 -11.30 -4.93 -5.72
C GLU A 105 -11.65 -5.54 -4.36
N ILE A 106 -10.98 -6.62 -3.97
CA ILE A 106 -11.22 -7.33 -2.70
C ILE A 106 -9.95 -7.34 -1.84
N ALA A 107 -9.00 -6.44 -2.14
CA ALA A 107 -7.78 -6.33 -1.36
C ALA A 107 -8.10 -5.82 0.06
N LEU A 108 -7.48 -6.44 1.06
CA LEU A 108 -7.54 -6.00 2.46
C LEU A 108 -6.57 -4.85 2.71
N ILE A 109 -6.72 -3.79 1.91
CA ILE A 109 -6.00 -2.53 2.05
C ILE A 109 -6.95 -1.57 2.75
N THR A 110 -6.67 -1.21 4.00
CA THR A 110 -7.49 -0.22 4.69
C THR A 110 -7.39 1.15 3.99
N PRO A 111 -8.49 1.90 3.84
CA PRO A 111 -8.48 3.27 3.28
C PRO A 111 -7.60 4.26 4.06
N ALA A 112 -7.17 3.88 5.27
CA ALA A 112 -6.21 4.63 6.08
C ALA A 112 -4.74 4.35 5.71
N TYR A 113 -4.45 3.30 4.91
CA TYR A 113 -3.11 2.87 4.51
C TYR A 113 -2.09 2.80 5.68
N SER A 114 -2.56 2.62 6.91
CA SER A 114 -1.73 2.39 8.08
C SER A 114 -1.18 0.96 8.03
N ILE A 115 0.02 0.81 7.45
CA ILE A 115 0.78 -0.45 7.54
C ILE A 115 1.25 -0.69 8.99
N CYS A 116 1.33 0.38 9.77
CA CYS A 116 1.81 0.36 11.15
C CYS A 116 0.71 0.82 12.10
N ASP A 117 -0.34 0.03 12.27
CA ASP A 117 -0.97 0.01 13.59
C ASP A 117 -0.10 -0.92 14.46
N LEU A 118 1.10 -0.43 14.80
CA LEU A 118 1.85 -0.99 15.92
C LEU A 118 1.09 -0.53 17.15
N SER A 119 0.01 -1.26 17.47
CA SER A 119 -0.51 -1.31 18.82
C SER A 119 0.66 -1.76 19.67
N THR A 120 1.40 -0.79 20.17
CA THR A 120 2.37 -0.99 21.22
C THR A 120 1.46 -1.26 22.41
N SER A 121 1.10 -2.53 22.60
CA SER A 121 0.60 -3.00 23.88
C SER A 121 1.74 -2.76 24.86
N ALA A 122 1.69 -1.60 25.50
CA ALA A 122 2.40 -1.37 26.73
C ALA A 122 1.65 -2.19 27.79
N GLU A 123 2.21 -3.35 28.12
CA GLU A 123 2.16 -3.89 29.48
C GLU A 123 3.56 -3.79 30.08
#